data_AF-A0A137NX65-F1
#
_entry.id   AF-A0A137NX65-F1
#
_cell.length_a   1.000
_cell.length_b   1.000
_cell.length_c   1.000
_cell.angle_alpha   90.00
_cell.angle_beta   90.00
_cell.angle_gamma   90.00
#
_symmetry.space_group_name_H-M   'P 1'
#
loop_
_entity.id
_entity.type
_entity.pdbx_description
1 polymer ?
#
loop_
_entity_poly.entity_id
_entity_poly.type
_entity_poly.pdbx_seq_one_letter_code
_entity_poly.pdbx_strand_id
1 'polypeptide(L)'
;MKGTPISISEKCRKYEHLGNIKCHHMEMLKRYLKKDKLLTYNKARYQLYNETGLEFSVECIKEYILALREEMGLEYDSFKLPSVYTTVRNEYRRRSKIKLYHIEILKKYLEEDMLITAGKANDQIRKETGLEASNGTVKRYLSALRKIIYLENRNHNSYHNLLQDRDCCKNMGKLKLDHIDILKNYLKEDSSITAKQAWIKLNQDTGLEVGINTVKNYLMVMRKITFGMYISNSSNCTEVEPRSVFSKLVIIKDANSLILDGN
;
A
#
# COMPACT_ATOMS: atom_id res chain seq x y z
N MET A 1 -15.49 36.37 5.85
CA MET A 1 -15.87 36.99 4.55
C MET A 1 -15.05 36.29 3.47
N LYS A 2 -15.68 35.58 2.53
CA LYS A 2 -14.97 35.02 1.36
C LYS A 2 -14.75 36.18 0.38
N GLY A 3 -13.50 36.55 0.12
CA GLY A 3 -13.17 37.59 -0.86
C GLY A 3 -13.72 37.23 -2.24
N THR A 4 -14.19 38.22 -2.98
CA THR A 4 -14.68 38.06 -4.35
C THR A 4 -13.56 37.46 -5.22
N PRO A 5 -13.83 36.39 -5.99
CA PRO A 5 -12.82 35.80 -6.86
C PRO A 5 -12.37 36.82 -7.92
N ILE A 6 -11.09 37.20 -7.86
CA ILE A 6 -10.43 38.11 -8.81
C ILE A 6 -10.53 37.52 -10.22
N SER A 7 -10.94 38.34 -11.19
CA SER A 7 -11.14 37.88 -12.57
C SER A 7 -9.80 37.58 -13.27
N ILE A 8 -9.83 36.75 -14.32
CA ILE A 8 -8.63 36.42 -15.12
C ILE A 8 -7.95 37.69 -15.64
N SER A 9 -8.72 38.69 -16.09
CA SER A 9 -8.16 39.92 -16.65
C SER A 9 -7.37 40.74 -15.61
N GLU A 10 -7.81 40.76 -14.36
CA GLU A 10 -7.09 41.42 -13.26
C GLU A 10 -5.82 40.66 -12.88
N LYS A 11 -5.86 39.32 -12.91
CA LYS A 11 -4.65 38.49 -12.75
C LYS A 11 -3.70 38.64 -13.94
N CYS A 12 -4.18 38.73 -15.18
CA CYS A 12 -3.35 38.98 -16.37
C CYS A 12 -2.50 40.24 -16.19
N ARG A 13 -3.11 41.36 -15.77
CA ARG A 13 -2.37 42.60 -15.45
C ARG A 13 -1.32 42.37 -14.36
N LYS A 14 -1.68 41.60 -13.32
CA LYS A 14 -0.74 41.26 -12.25
C LYS A 14 0.45 40.46 -12.75
N TYR A 15 0.34 39.65 -13.80
CA TYR A 15 1.45 38.85 -14.32
C TYR A 15 2.05 39.40 -15.62
N GLU A 16 1.56 40.53 -16.12
CA GLU A 16 2.03 41.15 -17.37
C GLU A 16 3.51 41.58 -17.28
N HIS A 17 3.96 41.89 -16.06
CA HIS A 17 5.37 42.21 -15.78
C HIS A 17 6.31 41.01 -15.73
N LEU A 18 5.78 39.77 -15.67
CA LEU A 18 6.57 38.52 -15.61
C LEU A 18 6.93 37.95 -16.99
N GLY A 19 6.69 38.73 -18.05
CA GLY A 19 7.18 38.49 -19.40
C GLY A 19 6.19 37.75 -20.30
N ASN A 20 6.10 38.19 -21.56
CA ASN A 20 5.55 37.59 -22.80
C ASN A 20 4.27 36.71 -22.78
N ILE A 21 3.67 36.38 -21.63
CA ILE A 21 2.45 35.61 -21.55
C ILE A 21 1.26 36.53 -21.77
N LYS A 22 0.65 36.37 -22.95
CA LYS A 22 -0.61 37.02 -23.33
C LYS A 22 -1.79 36.23 -22.77
N CYS A 23 -2.96 36.86 -22.71
CA CYS A 23 -4.22 36.23 -22.27
C CYS A 23 -4.48 34.88 -22.97
N HIS A 24 -4.17 34.78 -24.27
CA HIS A 24 -4.35 33.54 -25.02
C HIS A 24 -3.53 32.35 -24.47
N HIS A 25 -2.32 32.57 -23.98
CA HIS A 25 -1.50 31.50 -23.40
C HIS A 25 -2.09 31.01 -22.08
N MET A 26 -2.67 31.90 -21.27
CA MET A 26 -3.41 31.48 -20.07
C MET A 26 -4.62 30.61 -20.42
N GLU A 27 -5.36 30.96 -21.47
CA GLU A 27 -6.49 30.15 -21.94
C GLU A 27 -6.05 28.76 -22.41
N MET A 28 -4.89 28.65 -23.07
CA MET A 28 -4.27 27.37 -23.43
C MET A 28 -3.94 26.53 -22.20
N LEU A 29 -3.22 27.10 -21.23
CA LEU A 29 -2.89 26.42 -19.97
C LEU A 29 -4.15 25.98 -19.21
N LYS A 30 -5.19 26.82 -19.19
CA LYS A 30 -6.49 26.48 -18.61
C LYS A 30 -7.16 25.31 -19.34
N ARG A 31 -7.09 25.26 -20.68
CA ARG A 31 -7.55 24.12 -21.48
C ARG A 31 -6.76 22.85 -21.17
N TYR A 32 -5.45 22.93 -21.01
CA TYR A 32 -4.64 21.77 -20.65
C TYR A 32 -4.99 21.25 -19.25
N LEU A 33 -5.17 22.13 -18.26
CA LEU A 33 -5.58 21.74 -16.91
C LEU A 33 -6.97 21.11 -16.85
N LYS A 34 -7.90 21.53 -17.73
CA LYS A 34 -9.20 20.87 -17.86
C LYS A 34 -9.08 19.43 -18.38
N LYS A 35 -8.13 19.17 -19.30
CA LYS A 35 -7.87 17.84 -19.84
C LYS A 35 -7.09 16.95 -18.86
N ASP A 36 -6.09 17.53 -18.20
CA ASP A 36 -5.20 16.86 -17.27
C ASP A 36 -5.06 17.70 -16.01
N LYS A 37 -5.85 17.38 -14.98
CA LYS A 37 -5.82 18.11 -13.70
C LYS A 37 -4.44 18.02 -13.03
N LEU A 38 -3.67 16.99 -13.35
CA LEU A 38 -2.35 16.69 -12.81
C LEU A 38 -1.21 17.22 -13.68
N LEU A 39 -1.51 18.05 -14.68
CA LEU A 39 -0.52 18.66 -15.56
C LEU A 39 0.63 19.30 -14.74
N THR A 40 1.84 18.82 -14.98
CA THR A 40 3.06 19.36 -14.37
C THR A 40 3.53 20.61 -15.10
N TYR A 41 4.30 21.46 -14.43
CA TYR A 41 4.75 22.73 -14.99
C TYR A 41 5.63 22.51 -16.24
N ASN A 42 6.50 21.50 -16.22
CA ASN A 42 7.32 21.14 -17.38
C ASN A 42 6.49 20.62 -18.55
N LYS A 43 5.48 19.79 -18.29
CA LYS A 43 4.59 19.27 -19.34
C LYS A 43 3.78 20.41 -19.95
N ALA A 44 3.24 21.30 -19.12
CA ALA A 44 2.55 22.51 -19.55
C ALA A 44 3.45 23.42 -20.40
N ARG A 45 4.69 23.65 -19.95
CA ARG A 45 5.71 24.44 -20.67
C ARG A 45 6.01 23.86 -22.04
N TYR A 46 6.24 22.55 -22.11
CA TYR A 46 6.54 21.86 -23.36
C TYR A 46 5.35 21.90 -24.34
N GLN A 47 4.13 21.66 -23.84
CA GLN A 47 2.91 21.77 -24.66
C GLN A 47 2.72 23.19 -25.20
N LEU A 48 2.89 24.20 -24.34
CA LEU A 48 2.76 25.60 -24.74
C LEU A 48 3.83 26.00 -25.76
N TYR A 49 5.08 25.56 -25.57
CA TYR A 49 6.17 25.77 -26.54
C TYR A 49 5.84 25.14 -27.90
N ASN A 50 5.38 23.88 -27.92
CA ASN A 50 5.06 23.20 -29.17
C ASN A 50 3.93 23.86 -29.95
N GLU A 51 2.95 24.46 -29.26
CA GLU A 51 1.82 25.11 -29.92
C GLU A 51 2.07 26.59 -30.28
N THR A 52 2.98 27.28 -29.57
CA THR A 52 3.20 28.73 -29.75
C THR A 52 4.58 29.10 -30.30
N GLY A 53 5.55 28.19 -30.24
CA GLY A 53 6.97 28.46 -30.51
C GLY A 53 7.67 29.33 -29.46
N LEU A 54 6.96 29.76 -28.40
CA LEU A 54 7.49 30.66 -27.39
C LEU A 54 8.08 29.87 -26.21
N GLU A 55 9.32 30.18 -25.88
CA GLU A 55 9.99 29.60 -24.72
C GLU A 55 9.66 30.40 -23.46
N PHE A 56 9.12 29.71 -22.46
CA PHE A 56 8.83 30.27 -21.14
C PHE A 56 9.74 29.65 -20.10
N SER A 57 10.05 30.41 -19.04
CA SER A 57 10.73 29.85 -17.88
C SER A 57 9.80 28.91 -17.11
N VAL A 58 10.38 27.92 -16.43
CA VAL A 58 9.60 26.97 -15.62
C VAL A 58 8.87 27.68 -14.48
N GLU A 59 9.52 28.67 -13.85
CA GLU A 59 8.95 29.44 -12.74
C GLU A 59 7.73 30.25 -13.20
N CYS A 60 7.81 30.86 -14.39
CA CYS A 60 6.70 31.57 -15.03
C CYS A 60 5.49 30.64 -15.24
N ILE A 61 5.69 29.47 -15.85
CA ILE A 61 4.60 28.48 -16.05
C ILE A 61 4.05 27.96 -14.72
N LYS A 62 4.90 27.76 -13.72
CA LYS A 62 4.51 27.31 -12.38
C LYS A 62 3.56 28.31 -11.71
N GLU A 63 3.87 29.60 -11.74
CA GLU A 63 2.99 30.64 -11.20
C GLU A 63 1.63 30.66 -11.89
N TYR A 64 1.60 30.55 -13.22
CA TYR A 64 0.34 30.51 -13.97
C TYR A 64 -0.51 29.28 -13.66
N ILE A 65 0.08 28.09 -13.64
CA ILE A 65 -0.64 26.86 -13.32
C ILE A 65 -1.17 26.92 -11.87
N LEU A 66 -0.41 27.48 -10.93
CA LEU A 66 -0.86 27.68 -9.55
C LEU A 66 -2.06 28.62 -9.48
N ALA A 67 -1.99 29.76 -10.16
CA ALA A 67 -3.08 30.74 -10.19
C ALA A 67 -4.36 30.18 -10.84
N LEU A 68 -4.21 29.43 -11.94
CA LEU A 68 -5.32 28.78 -12.64
C LEU A 68 -5.98 27.67 -11.80
N ARG A 69 -5.18 26.88 -11.07
CA ARG A 69 -5.70 25.86 -10.15
C ARG A 69 -6.53 26.47 -9.03
N GLU A 70 -6.04 27.54 -8.42
CA GLU A 70 -6.77 28.30 -7.41
C GLU A 70 -8.10 28.83 -7.96
N GLU A 71 -8.08 29.46 -9.14
CA GLU A 71 -9.28 30.00 -9.78
C GLU A 71 -10.33 28.92 -10.08
N MET A 72 -9.89 27.75 -10.56
CA MET A 72 -10.79 26.65 -10.89
C MET A 72 -11.33 25.91 -9.66
N GLY A 73 -10.99 26.33 -8.43
CA GLY A 73 -11.31 25.58 -7.22
C GLY A 73 -10.64 24.20 -7.20
N LEU A 74 -9.59 24.01 -8.01
CA LEU A 74 -8.69 22.87 -7.91
C LEU A 74 -7.74 23.13 -6.73
N GLU A 75 -8.33 23.38 -5.55
CA GLU A 75 -7.57 23.34 -4.31
C GLU A 75 -6.88 21.98 -4.27
N TYR A 76 -5.57 21.98 -4.06
CA TYR A 76 -4.77 20.76 -3.99
C TYR A 76 -5.37 19.72 -3.04
N ASP A 77 -6.18 20.15 -2.08
CA ASP A 77 -6.88 19.35 -1.07
C ASP A 77 -8.16 18.64 -1.56
N SER A 78 -8.71 18.98 -2.73
CA SER A 78 -10.00 18.48 -3.24
C SER A 78 -9.91 17.28 -4.19
N PHE A 79 -8.70 16.80 -4.51
CA PHE A 79 -8.56 15.46 -5.05
C PHE A 79 -9.10 14.49 -4.00
N LYS A 80 -10.29 13.94 -4.25
CA LYS A 80 -10.86 12.82 -3.49
C LYS A 80 -9.95 11.62 -3.69
N LEU A 81 -8.82 11.63 -3.00
CA LEU A 81 -7.99 10.46 -2.92
C LEU A 81 -8.77 9.40 -2.13
N PRO A 82 -8.60 8.12 -2.48
CA PRO A 82 -9.10 7.02 -1.66
C PRO A 82 -8.74 7.26 -0.18
N SER A 83 -9.65 6.91 0.72
CA SER A 83 -9.50 7.04 2.18
C SER A 83 -8.08 6.68 2.67
N VAL A 84 -7.46 5.67 2.06
CA VAL A 84 -6.10 5.20 2.37
C VAL A 84 -5.01 6.29 2.22
N TYR A 85 -5.12 7.21 1.27
CA TYR A 85 -4.18 8.31 1.11
C TYR A 85 -4.40 9.43 2.12
N THR A 86 -5.62 9.56 2.68
CA THR A 86 -5.85 10.52 3.75
C THR A 86 -5.02 10.17 4.98
N THR A 87 -4.74 8.89 5.23
CA THR A 87 -3.85 8.44 6.32
C THR A 87 -2.43 8.93 6.09
N VAL A 88 -1.86 8.70 4.90
CA VAL A 88 -0.51 9.17 4.53
C VAL A 88 -0.45 10.69 4.57
N ARG A 89 -1.44 11.35 3.97
CA ARG A 89 -1.53 12.80 3.99
C ARG A 89 -1.57 13.33 5.43
N ASN A 90 -2.43 12.78 6.30
CA ASN A 90 -2.59 13.25 7.67
C ASN A 90 -1.35 13.00 8.53
N GLU A 91 -0.66 11.88 8.33
CA GLU A 91 0.59 11.55 9.01
C GLU A 91 1.69 12.60 8.71
N TYR A 92 1.71 13.15 7.49
CA TYR A 92 2.80 14.01 7.02
C TYR A 92 2.41 15.47 6.74
N ARG A 93 1.13 15.86 6.89
CA ARG A 93 0.60 17.22 6.59
C ARG A 93 1.25 18.32 7.42
N ARG A 94 1.62 18.02 8.67
CA ARG A 94 2.07 19.06 9.62
C ARG A 94 3.54 19.45 9.50
N ARG A 95 4.37 18.65 8.81
CA ARG A 95 5.84 18.83 8.85
C ARG A 95 6.55 18.73 7.50
N SER A 96 5.86 18.34 6.42
CA SER A 96 6.51 18.14 5.13
C SER A 96 6.17 19.26 4.13
N LYS A 97 7.15 19.61 3.29
CA LYS A 97 6.92 20.45 2.10
C LYS A 97 6.19 19.69 0.97
N ILE A 98 5.96 18.38 1.16
CA ILE A 98 5.34 17.49 0.17
C ILE A 98 3.82 17.70 0.19
N LYS A 99 3.35 18.48 -0.77
CA LYS A 99 1.93 18.62 -1.14
C LYS A 99 1.39 17.39 -1.88
N LEU A 100 0.07 17.28 -1.98
CA LEU A 100 -0.63 16.15 -2.60
C LEU A 100 -0.16 15.82 -4.03
N TYR A 101 0.05 16.82 -4.87
CA TYR A 101 0.50 16.57 -6.25
C TYR A 101 1.88 15.89 -6.33
N HIS A 102 2.76 16.13 -5.35
CA HIS A 102 4.04 15.41 -5.27
C HIS A 102 3.84 13.94 -4.92
N ILE A 103 2.81 13.63 -4.12
CA ILE A 103 2.45 12.26 -3.76
C ILE A 103 1.95 11.52 -5.01
N GLU A 104 1.18 12.18 -5.86
CA GLU A 104 0.70 11.61 -7.14
C GLU A 104 1.85 11.36 -8.11
N ILE A 105 2.80 12.30 -8.23
CA ILE A 105 4.03 12.12 -9.01
C ILE A 105 4.83 10.91 -8.48
N LEU A 106 5.01 10.80 -7.17
CA LEU A 106 5.66 9.63 -6.55
C LEU A 106 4.91 8.33 -6.82
N LYS A 107 3.57 8.36 -6.81
CA LYS A 107 2.74 7.20 -7.13
C LYS A 107 2.98 6.76 -8.57
N LYS A 108 2.94 7.69 -9.52
CA LYS A 108 3.23 7.43 -10.93
C LYS A 108 4.59 6.76 -11.13
N TYR A 109 5.63 7.24 -10.45
CA TYR A 109 6.94 6.59 -10.52
C TYR A 109 7.00 5.20 -9.90
N LEU A 110 6.19 4.92 -8.89
CA LEU A 110 6.07 3.57 -8.35
C LEU A 110 5.31 2.64 -9.28
N GLU A 111 4.30 3.15 -10.01
CA GLU A 111 3.59 2.39 -11.04
C GLU A 111 4.53 2.04 -12.21
N GLU A 112 5.45 2.94 -12.58
CA GLU A 112 6.48 2.71 -13.60
C GLU A 112 7.64 1.81 -13.09
N ASP A 113 8.10 2.00 -11.85
CA ASP A 113 9.21 1.28 -11.22
C ASP A 113 8.97 1.10 -9.70
N MET A 114 8.41 -0.05 -9.32
CA MET A 114 8.14 -0.39 -7.92
C MET A 114 9.39 -0.40 -7.03
N LEU A 115 10.59 -0.54 -7.61
CA LEU A 115 11.87 -0.60 -6.91
C LEU A 115 12.62 0.74 -6.86
N ILE A 116 12.02 1.82 -7.38
CA ILE A 116 12.65 3.16 -7.40
C ILE A 116 13.20 3.56 -6.02
N THR A 117 14.45 3.99 -6.00
CA THR A 117 15.11 4.43 -4.77
C THR A 117 14.65 5.85 -4.40
N ALA A 118 14.76 6.21 -3.12
CA ALA A 118 14.37 7.53 -2.65
C ALA A 118 15.18 8.66 -3.30
N GLY A 119 16.46 8.44 -3.60
CA GLY A 119 17.30 9.41 -4.29
C GLY A 119 16.81 9.68 -5.72
N LYS A 120 16.61 8.61 -6.51
CA LYS A 120 16.10 8.73 -7.89
C LYS A 120 14.72 9.39 -7.94
N ALA A 121 13.82 9.02 -7.03
CA ALA A 121 12.50 9.64 -6.93
C ALA A 121 12.59 11.12 -6.53
N ASN A 122 13.50 11.50 -5.63
CA ASN A 122 13.69 12.88 -5.20
C ASN A 122 14.26 13.76 -6.32
N ASP A 123 15.26 13.26 -7.06
CA ASP A 123 15.84 13.95 -8.22
C ASP A 123 14.76 14.22 -9.27
N GLN A 124 13.87 13.25 -9.47
CA GLN A 124 12.79 13.35 -10.43
C GLN A 124 11.68 14.32 -9.98
N ILE A 125 11.28 14.32 -8.70
CA ILE A 125 10.40 15.36 -8.14
C ILE A 125 11.03 16.74 -8.33
N ARG A 126 12.31 16.90 -7.95
CA ARG A 126 13.01 18.19 -8.05
C ARG A 126 13.02 18.67 -9.50
N LYS A 127 13.26 17.77 -10.46
CA LYS A 127 13.22 18.08 -11.89
C LYS A 127 11.83 18.54 -12.33
N GLU A 128 10.76 17.87 -11.88
CA GLU A 128 9.39 18.16 -12.33
C GLU A 128 8.70 19.33 -11.63
N THR A 129 9.04 19.58 -10.36
CA THR A 129 8.30 20.49 -9.50
C THR A 129 9.16 21.58 -8.88
N GLY A 130 10.49 21.45 -8.97
CA GLY A 130 11.45 22.29 -8.25
C GLY A 130 11.48 22.04 -6.74
N LEU A 131 10.77 21.01 -6.23
CA LEU A 131 10.76 20.75 -4.79
C LEU A 131 12.02 20.00 -4.36
N GLU A 132 12.75 20.61 -3.43
CA GLU A 132 13.82 19.94 -2.68
C GLU A 132 13.27 19.33 -1.38
N ALA A 133 13.04 18.02 -1.41
CA ALA A 133 12.70 17.24 -0.22
C ALA A 133 13.92 16.47 0.30
N SER A 134 13.93 16.13 1.59
CA SER A 134 14.95 15.24 2.13
C SER A 134 14.71 13.80 1.66
N ASN A 135 15.77 13.06 1.33
CA ASN A 135 15.67 11.64 0.94
C ASN A 135 14.94 10.80 1.99
N GLY A 136 15.08 11.13 3.28
CA GLY A 136 14.34 10.48 4.37
C GLY A 136 12.83 10.69 4.26
N THR A 137 12.39 11.92 3.93
CA THR A 137 10.97 12.23 3.69
C THR A 137 10.46 11.44 2.48
N VAL A 138 11.16 11.49 1.35
CA VAL A 138 10.77 10.77 0.12
C VAL A 138 10.69 9.25 0.36
N LYS A 139 11.68 8.67 1.07
CA LYS A 139 11.68 7.25 1.42
C LYS A 139 10.44 6.83 2.22
N ARG A 140 9.98 7.67 3.16
CA ARG A 140 8.76 7.41 3.96
C ARG A 140 7.53 7.42 3.07
N TYR A 141 7.38 8.43 2.22
CA TYR A 141 6.26 8.50 1.26
C TYR A 141 6.24 7.32 0.29
N LEU A 142 7.38 6.96 -0.30
CA LEU A 142 7.48 5.78 -1.17
C LEU A 142 7.10 4.49 -0.44
N SER A 143 7.55 4.32 0.80
CA SER A 143 7.19 3.13 1.60
C SER A 143 5.70 3.07 1.89
N ALA A 144 5.09 4.22 2.22
CA ALA A 144 3.65 4.30 2.45
C ALA A 144 2.86 4.03 1.16
N LEU A 145 3.24 4.66 0.04
CA LEU A 145 2.60 4.47 -1.27
C LEU A 145 2.69 3.03 -1.75
N ARG A 146 3.85 2.36 -1.59
CA ARG A 146 3.99 0.94 -1.90
C ARG A 146 2.98 0.09 -1.13
N LYS A 147 2.79 0.35 0.17
CA LYS A 147 1.78 -0.34 0.98
C LYS A 147 0.38 -0.11 0.41
N ILE A 148 0.05 1.12 0.00
CA ILE A 148 -1.25 1.44 -0.59
C ILE A 148 -1.45 0.73 -1.92
N ILE A 149 -0.55 0.90 -2.89
CA ILE A 149 -0.63 0.26 -4.22
C ILE A 149 -0.77 -1.25 -4.06
N TYR A 150 -0.01 -1.83 -3.14
CA TYR A 150 -0.07 -3.25 -2.86
C TYR A 150 -1.41 -3.70 -2.26
N LEU A 151 -2.02 -2.90 -1.37
CA LEU A 151 -3.36 -3.14 -0.84
C LEU A 151 -4.44 -2.95 -1.92
N GLU A 152 -4.34 -1.92 -2.76
CA GLU A 152 -5.21 -1.70 -3.93
C GLU A 152 -5.17 -2.92 -4.86
N ASN A 153 -3.97 -3.44 -5.15
CA ASN A 153 -3.78 -4.62 -5.99
C ASN A 153 -4.29 -5.91 -5.32
N ARG A 154 -4.17 -6.05 -3.99
CA ARG A 154 -4.73 -7.18 -3.24
C ARG A 154 -6.26 -7.23 -3.30
N ASN A 155 -6.91 -6.07 -3.30
CA ASN A 155 -8.38 -6.01 -3.40
C ASN A 155 -8.86 -6.44 -4.79
N HIS A 156 -8.01 -6.36 -5.81
CA HIS A 156 -8.31 -6.84 -7.17
C HIS A 156 -7.86 -8.28 -7.42
N ASN A 157 -6.77 -8.73 -6.79
CA ASN A 157 -6.26 -10.10 -6.90
C ASN A 157 -6.21 -10.79 -5.54
N SER A 158 -7.33 -11.45 -5.25
CA SER A 158 -7.53 -12.41 -4.17
C SER A 158 -6.31 -13.33 -3.96
N TYR A 159 -5.82 -13.35 -2.72
CA TYR A 159 -4.96 -14.36 -2.06
C TYR A 159 -3.45 -14.50 -2.35
N HIS A 160 -2.89 -14.10 -3.50
CA HIS A 160 -1.55 -14.65 -3.83
C HIS A 160 -0.32 -13.98 -3.18
N ASN A 161 -0.40 -12.73 -2.73
CA ASN A 161 0.84 -11.98 -2.44
C ASN A 161 1.12 -11.66 -0.97
N LEU A 162 0.35 -12.15 0.01
CA LEU A 162 0.40 -11.73 1.41
C LEU A 162 1.75 -11.91 2.15
N LEU A 163 2.71 -12.62 1.55
CA LEU A 163 4.00 -12.95 2.15
C LEU A 163 5.11 -11.92 1.91
N GLN A 164 4.83 -10.80 1.23
CA GLN A 164 5.85 -9.80 0.88
C GLN A 164 5.83 -8.54 1.78
N ASP A 165 5.17 -8.60 2.94
CA ASP A 165 5.22 -7.52 3.92
C ASP A 165 6.61 -7.49 4.58
N ARG A 166 7.48 -6.61 4.08
CA ARG A 166 8.91 -6.53 4.44
C ARG A 166 9.18 -6.34 5.94
N ASP A 167 8.21 -5.90 6.74
CA ASP A 167 8.41 -5.75 8.19
C ASP A 167 8.20 -7.06 8.98
N CYS A 168 7.35 -7.98 8.50
CA CYS A 168 7.34 -9.37 9.02
C CYS A 168 8.50 -10.19 8.46
N CYS A 169 9.01 -9.85 7.27
CA CYS A 169 10.01 -10.65 6.56
C CYS A 169 11.47 -10.40 6.98
N LYS A 170 11.77 -9.34 7.73
CA LYS A 170 13.16 -9.05 8.17
C LYS A 170 13.77 -10.15 9.04
N ASN A 171 12.95 -10.94 9.72
CA ASN A 171 13.39 -12.08 10.54
C ASN A 171 13.20 -13.45 9.86
N MET A 172 12.86 -13.48 8.56
CA MET A 172 12.53 -14.71 7.83
C MET A 172 13.74 -15.39 7.17
N GLY A 173 14.97 -14.97 7.50
CA GLY A 173 16.19 -15.23 6.73
C GLY A 173 16.58 -16.70 6.43
N LYS A 174 15.85 -17.70 6.93
CA LYS A 174 16.08 -19.11 6.61
C LYS A 174 14.98 -19.78 5.76
N LEU A 175 13.76 -19.21 5.70
CA LEU A 175 12.67 -19.81 4.93
C LEU A 175 12.65 -19.24 3.50
N LYS A 176 12.91 -20.11 2.53
CA LYS A 176 12.76 -19.83 1.10
C LYS A 176 11.29 -19.97 0.69
N LEU A 177 10.95 -19.52 -0.52
CA LEU A 177 9.60 -19.62 -1.08
C LEU A 177 9.07 -21.06 -1.10
N ASP A 178 9.91 -22.03 -1.47
CA ASP A 178 9.50 -23.44 -1.53
C ASP A 178 9.07 -23.98 -0.15
N HIS A 179 9.76 -23.56 0.93
CA HIS A 179 9.40 -23.95 2.30
C HIS A 179 8.06 -23.35 2.74
N ILE A 180 7.74 -22.15 2.24
CA ILE A 180 6.45 -21.51 2.51
C ILE A 180 5.33 -22.31 1.83
N ASP A 181 5.52 -22.79 0.61
CA ASP A 181 4.50 -23.57 -0.08
C ASP A 181 4.26 -24.94 0.57
N ILE A 182 5.31 -25.56 1.11
CA ILE A 182 5.19 -26.76 1.96
C ILE A 182 4.33 -26.47 3.21
N LEU A 183 4.63 -25.40 3.94
CA LEU A 183 3.84 -25.00 5.12
C LEU A 183 2.38 -24.68 4.78
N LYS A 184 2.11 -24.12 3.59
CA LYS A 184 0.73 -23.92 3.11
C LYS A 184 0.03 -25.26 2.88
N ASN A 185 0.72 -26.25 2.31
CA ASN A 185 0.14 -27.57 2.08
C ASN A 185 -0.19 -28.26 3.40
N TYR A 186 0.67 -28.17 4.41
CA TYR A 186 0.33 -28.68 5.75
C TYR A 186 -0.93 -28.03 6.34
N LEU A 187 -1.12 -26.72 6.15
CA LEU A 187 -2.34 -26.03 6.61
C LEU A 187 -3.59 -26.39 5.79
N LYS A 188 -3.42 -26.81 4.53
CA LYS A 188 -4.53 -27.33 3.72
C LYS A 188 -4.93 -28.74 4.16
N GLU A 189 -3.95 -29.58 4.48
CA GLU A 189 -4.16 -30.93 5.02
C GLU A 189 -4.76 -30.90 6.42
N ASP A 190 -4.24 -30.02 7.29
CA ASP A 190 -4.66 -29.84 8.67
C ASP A 190 -4.63 -28.36 9.06
N SER A 191 -5.80 -27.73 9.03
CA SER A 191 -5.97 -26.32 9.41
C SER A 191 -5.60 -26.04 10.87
N SER A 192 -5.62 -27.07 11.73
CA SER A 192 -5.36 -27.03 13.16
C SER A 192 -3.91 -27.40 13.53
N ILE A 193 -3.05 -27.72 12.54
CA ILE A 193 -1.66 -28.13 12.79
C ILE A 193 -0.91 -27.17 13.71
N THR A 194 -0.35 -27.68 14.81
CA THR A 194 0.42 -26.86 15.74
C THR A 194 1.77 -26.46 15.14
N ALA A 195 2.36 -25.37 15.63
CA ALA A 195 3.69 -24.93 15.18
C ALA A 195 4.77 -26.01 15.39
N LYS A 196 4.67 -26.79 16.47
CA LYS A 196 5.58 -27.90 16.76
C LYS A 196 5.44 -29.02 15.72
N GLN A 197 4.21 -29.42 15.39
CA GLN A 197 3.97 -30.45 14.37
C GLN A 197 4.46 -30.01 12.99
N ALA A 198 4.12 -28.79 12.56
CA ALA A 198 4.57 -28.26 11.29
C ALA A 198 6.10 -28.10 11.23
N TRP A 199 6.74 -27.73 12.33
CA TRP A 199 8.19 -27.64 12.42
C TRP A 199 8.86 -29.01 12.26
N ILE A 200 8.35 -30.05 12.94
CA ILE A 200 8.84 -31.43 12.79
C ILE A 200 8.70 -31.88 11.33
N LYS A 201 7.51 -31.74 10.74
CA LYS A 201 7.24 -32.12 9.35
C LYS A 201 8.16 -31.37 8.38
N LEU A 202 8.30 -30.05 8.53
CA LEU A 202 9.14 -29.25 7.65
C LEU A 202 10.61 -29.68 7.72
N ASN A 203 11.12 -29.96 8.91
CA ASN A 203 12.49 -30.45 9.10
C ASN A 203 12.68 -31.84 8.48
N GLN A 204 11.68 -32.73 8.59
CA GLN A 204 11.71 -34.05 7.95
C GLN A 204 11.71 -33.96 6.42
N ASP A 205 10.86 -33.10 5.86
CA ASP A 205 10.67 -33.00 4.40
C ASP A 205 11.83 -32.27 3.71
N THR A 206 12.51 -31.34 4.40
CA THR A 206 13.49 -30.44 3.78
C THR A 206 14.89 -30.47 4.39
N GLY A 207 15.05 -31.08 5.57
CA GLY A 207 16.29 -31.00 6.36
C GLY A 207 16.61 -29.59 6.88
N LEU A 208 15.66 -28.65 6.82
CA LEU A 208 15.90 -27.25 7.15
C LEU A 208 15.79 -26.98 8.66
N GLU A 209 16.92 -26.58 9.25
CA GLU A 209 16.98 -26.11 10.64
C GLU A 209 16.49 -24.66 10.81
N VAL A 210 15.17 -24.52 10.92
CA VAL A 210 14.49 -23.27 11.31
C VAL A 210 14.08 -23.30 12.78
N GLY A 211 14.00 -22.14 13.43
CA GLY A 211 13.46 -22.05 14.78
C GLY A 211 11.94 -22.28 14.80
N ILE A 212 11.44 -22.97 15.83
CA ILE A 212 9.99 -23.22 16.00
C ILE A 212 9.16 -21.93 16.04
N ASN A 213 9.71 -20.85 16.62
CA ASN A 213 9.05 -19.53 16.66
C ASN A 213 8.89 -18.93 15.26
N THR A 214 9.83 -19.19 14.35
CA THR A 214 9.73 -18.77 12.96
C THR A 214 8.53 -19.48 12.31
N VAL A 215 8.44 -20.80 12.44
CA VAL A 215 7.31 -21.58 11.90
C VAL A 215 5.97 -21.12 12.51
N LYS A 216 5.92 -20.90 13.83
CA LYS A 216 4.74 -20.36 14.52
C LYS A 216 4.24 -19.05 13.92
N ASN A 217 5.15 -18.09 13.71
CA ASN A 217 4.81 -16.80 13.12
C ASN A 217 4.27 -16.95 11.70
N TYR A 218 4.87 -17.83 10.89
CA TYR A 218 4.39 -18.11 9.53
C TYR A 218 3.00 -18.73 9.52
N LEU A 219 2.76 -19.77 10.33
CA LEU A 219 1.43 -20.40 10.41
C LEU A 219 0.37 -19.41 10.89
N MET A 220 0.69 -18.52 11.84
CA MET A 220 -0.22 -17.49 12.31
C MET A 220 -0.60 -16.53 11.16
N VAL A 221 0.39 -16.06 10.41
CA VAL A 221 0.16 -15.20 9.23
C VAL A 221 -0.66 -15.95 8.18
N MET A 222 -0.29 -17.19 7.85
CA MET A 222 -1.01 -18.01 6.87
C MET A 222 -2.44 -18.30 7.27
N ARG A 223 -2.73 -18.61 8.54
CA ARG A 223 -4.10 -18.81 9.03
C ARG A 223 -4.96 -17.56 8.90
N LYS A 224 -4.38 -16.41 9.25
CA LYS A 224 -5.06 -15.12 9.08
C LYS A 224 -5.40 -14.86 7.61
N ILE A 225 -4.50 -15.24 6.70
CA ILE A 225 -4.69 -15.13 5.25
C ILE A 225 -5.77 -16.10 4.76
N THR A 226 -5.60 -17.39 5.06
CA THR A 226 -6.39 -18.48 4.46
C THR A 226 -7.79 -18.58 5.05
N PHE A 227 -7.95 -18.36 6.36
CA PHE A 227 -9.21 -18.62 7.07
C PHE A 227 -9.87 -17.35 7.61
N GLY A 228 -9.29 -16.17 7.35
CA GLY A 228 -9.82 -14.90 7.86
C GLY A 228 -9.86 -14.80 9.39
N MET A 229 -9.19 -15.70 10.10
CA MET A 229 -9.22 -15.76 11.56
C MET A 229 -8.38 -14.62 12.13
N TYR A 230 -9.06 -13.58 12.61
CA TYR A 230 -8.47 -12.68 13.59
C TYR A 230 -8.38 -13.45 14.90
N ILE A 231 -7.22 -14.05 15.15
CA ILE A 231 -6.90 -14.54 16.49
C ILE A 231 -6.83 -13.27 17.34
N SER A 232 -7.91 -12.95 18.05
CA SER A 232 -7.86 -12.07 19.21
C SER A 232 -6.72 -12.58 20.07
N ASN A 233 -5.78 -11.70 20.43
CA ASN A 233 -4.62 -12.02 21.24
C ASN A 233 -5.06 -12.54 22.62
N SER A 234 -5.50 -13.79 22.68
CA SER A 234 -5.72 -14.54 23.90
C SER A 234 -4.36 -15.04 24.32
N SER A 235 -3.66 -14.21 25.08
CA SER A 235 -2.30 -14.46 25.55
C SER A 235 -2.24 -15.50 26.68
N ASN A 236 -3.17 -16.45 26.76
CA ASN A 236 -3.19 -17.52 27.76
C ASN A 236 -3.64 -18.85 27.15
N CYS A 237 -2.78 -19.47 26.34
CA CYS A 237 -2.81 -20.93 26.17
C CYS A 237 -1.62 -21.48 26.95
N THR A 238 -1.79 -21.65 28.25
CA THR A 238 -1.00 -22.63 29.01
C THR A 238 -1.27 -24.01 28.41
N GLU A 239 -0.20 -24.77 28.14
CA GLU A 239 -0.28 -26.17 27.79
C GLU A 239 -1.09 -26.90 28.86
N VAL A 240 -2.32 -27.28 28.52
CA VAL A 240 -3.06 -28.27 29.30
C VAL A 240 -2.51 -29.62 28.85
N GLU A 241 -1.70 -30.24 29.72
CA GLU A 241 -1.32 -31.64 29.55
C GLU A 241 -2.57 -32.50 29.33
N PRO A 242 -2.54 -33.49 28.40
CA PRO A 242 -3.64 -34.43 28.26
C PRO A 242 -3.69 -35.30 29.51
N ARG A 243 -4.54 -34.92 30.48
CA ARG A 243 -4.99 -35.83 31.52
C ARG A 243 -5.76 -36.96 30.85
N SER A 244 -5.09 -38.10 30.76
CA SER A 244 -5.67 -39.43 30.58
C SER A 244 -6.84 -39.61 31.55
N VAL A 245 -8.06 -39.50 31.03
CA VAL A 245 -9.27 -39.97 31.71
C VAL A 245 -10.04 -40.86 30.74
N PHE A 246 -9.52 -42.06 30.54
CA PHE A 246 -10.34 -43.20 30.12
C PHE A 246 -10.13 -44.33 31.13
N SER A 247 -10.88 -44.25 32.21
CA SER A 247 -11.16 -45.41 33.06
C SER A 247 -12.64 -45.41 33.40
N LYS A 248 -13.27 -46.54 33.05
CA LYS A 248 -14.62 -47.02 33.40
C LYS A 248 -15.78 -46.48 32.57
N LEU A 249 -16.00 -47.12 31.41
CA LEU A 249 -17.36 -47.42 30.98
C LEU A 249 -17.66 -48.88 31.32
N VAL A 250 -18.52 -49.07 32.32
CA VAL A 250 -19.17 -50.35 32.63
C VAL A 250 -20.22 -50.55 31.55
N ILE A 251 -20.06 -51.56 30.69
CA ILE A 251 -21.15 -52.09 29.89
C ILE A 251 -21.63 -53.37 30.57
N ILE A 252 -22.84 -53.25 31.12
CA ILE A 252 -23.66 -54.34 31.65
C ILE A 252 -23.91 -55.32 30.50
N LYS A 253 -23.48 -56.57 30.67
CA LYS A 253 -23.94 -57.68 29.84
C LYS A 253 -25.23 -58.21 30.47
N ASP A 254 -26.36 -57.79 29.93
CA ASP A 254 -27.63 -58.47 30.18
C ASP A 254 -27.62 -59.80 29.43
N ALA A 255 -27.67 -60.87 30.21
CA ALA A 255 -27.98 -62.21 29.77
C ALA A 255 -29.51 -62.35 29.73
N ASN A 256 -30.06 -62.61 28.55
CA ASN A 256 -31.34 -63.30 28.37
C ASN A 256 -31.33 -63.97 26.99
N SER A 257 -30.71 -65.16 26.96
CA SER A 257 -30.89 -66.13 25.89
C SER A 257 -32.27 -66.78 26.05
N LEU A 258 -33.16 -66.48 25.12
CA LEU A 258 -34.40 -67.22 24.87
C LEU A 258 -34.07 -68.68 24.59
N ILE A 259 -34.63 -69.55 25.43
CA ILE A 259 -34.84 -70.97 25.18
C ILE A 259 -35.98 -71.06 24.16
N LEU A 260 -35.72 -71.69 23.02
CA LEU A 260 -36.76 -72.26 22.16
C LEU A 260 -36.47 -73.74 21.96
N ASP A 261 -37.53 -74.51 22.13
CA ASP A 261 -37.61 -75.95 22.22
C ASP A 261 -37.11 -76.70 20.98
N GLY A 262 -36.62 -77.91 21.23
CA GLY A 262 -36.39 -78.93 20.22
C GLY A 262 -36.41 -80.33 20.85
N ASN A 263 -37.56 -81.01 20.67
CA ASN A 263 -37.91 -82.41 20.95
C ASN A 263 -38.40 -82.78 22.36
#